data_AF-A0A2K4GDL6-F1
#
_entry.id   AF-A0A2K4GDL6-F1
#
_cell.length_a   1.000
_cell.length_b   1.000
_cell.length_c   1.000
_cell.angle_alpha   90.00
_cell.angle_beta   90.00
_cell.angle_gamma   90.00
#
_symmetry.space_group_name_H-M   'P 1'
#
loop_
_entity.id
_entity.type
_entity.pdbx_description
1 polymer ?
#
loop_
_entity_poly.entity_id
_entity_poly.type
_entity_poly.pdbx_seq_one_letter_code
_entity_poly.pdbx_strand_id
1 'polypeptide(L)'
;MQKQNLNFDFQGRTFIGFNFADLPLSAALLVAAQQIDQAADQARNAVLGDPLRAVEYQLTADEAERFAAVDYTGPVPLTVQAWMDVTELDAKAATDDILVEAAAWKVAIYALRAARLKGKQQVLKAQTHDAAEVLADEAISAIRSSVQGVGNAA
;
A
#
# COMPACT_ATOMS: atom_id res chain seq x y z
N MET A 1 13.59 -9.93 0.37
CA MET A 1 12.78 -11.05 0.88
C MET A 1 13.62 -11.82 1.90
N GLN A 2 12.98 -12.46 2.88
CA GLN A 2 13.62 -13.40 3.78
C GLN A 2 13.98 -14.68 3.03
N LYS A 3 15.21 -15.15 3.20
CA LYS A 3 15.77 -16.30 2.47
C LYS A 3 16.16 -17.48 3.36
N GLN A 4 16.18 -17.27 4.67
CA GLN A 4 16.67 -18.23 5.65
C GLN A 4 15.61 -18.44 6.72
N ASN A 5 15.67 -19.58 7.40
CA ASN A 5 14.76 -19.94 8.49
C ASN A 5 13.29 -19.86 8.06
N LEU A 6 13.00 -20.32 6.84
CA LEU A 6 11.65 -20.32 6.28
C LEU A 6 10.82 -21.42 6.92
N ASN A 7 9.62 -21.06 7.38
CA ASN A 7 8.67 -21.96 8.01
C ASN A 7 7.31 -21.83 7.32
N PHE A 8 6.86 -22.88 6.63
CA PHE A 8 5.60 -22.86 5.87
C PHE A 8 5.12 -24.27 5.51
N ASP A 9 3.83 -24.39 5.19
CA ASP A 9 3.25 -25.63 4.67
C ASP A 9 3.11 -25.57 3.14
N PHE A 10 3.49 -26.66 2.47
CA PHE A 10 3.32 -26.81 1.02
C PHE A 10 2.97 -28.26 0.66
N GLN A 11 1.85 -28.43 -0.03
CA GLN A 11 1.35 -29.75 -0.50
C GLN A 11 1.28 -30.82 0.60
N GLY A 12 0.82 -30.44 1.81
CA GLY A 12 0.68 -31.36 2.94
C GLY A 12 2.00 -31.69 3.66
N ARG A 13 3.11 -31.01 3.31
CA ARG A 13 4.38 -31.10 4.01
C ARG A 13 4.72 -29.77 4.67
N THR A 14 5.16 -29.83 5.91
CA THR A 14 5.71 -28.67 6.64
C THR A 14 7.21 -28.56 6.38
N PHE A 15 7.65 -27.36 6.04
CA PHE A 15 9.05 -26.96 5.90
C PHE A 15 9.38 -26.10 7.11
N ILE A 16 10.41 -26.47 7.89
CA ILE A 16 10.85 -25.74 9.09
C ILE A 16 12.35 -25.48 8.98
N GLY A 17 12.75 -24.21 9.11
CA GLY A 17 14.15 -23.81 9.11
C GLY A 17 14.86 -23.89 7.75
N PHE A 18 14.13 -23.96 6.64
CA PHE A 18 14.73 -24.13 5.32
C PHE A 18 15.33 -22.83 4.77
N ASN A 19 16.38 -22.95 3.95
CA ASN A 19 16.81 -21.86 3.08
C ASN A 19 16.03 -21.90 1.77
N PHE A 20 15.83 -20.72 1.19
CA PHE A 20 15.06 -20.54 -0.05
C PHE A 20 15.61 -21.39 -1.20
N ALA A 21 16.94 -21.41 -1.39
CA ALA A 21 17.61 -22.16 -2.44
C ALA A 21 17.46 -23.69 -2.31
N ASP A 22 17.18 -24.19 -1.10
CA ASP A 22 17.04 -25.63 -0.81
C ASP A 22 15.60 -26.14 -1.01
N LEU A 23 14.65 -25.23 -1.33
CA LEU A 23 13.26 -25.59 -1.54
C LEU A 23 13.03 -26.19 -2.93
N PRO A 24 12.04 -27.09 -3.11
CA PRO A 24 11.49 -27.36 -4.43
C PRO A 24 11.08 -26.02 -5.09
N LEU A 25 11.38 -25.83 -6.38
CA LEU A 25 11.13 -24.54 -7.04
C LEU A 25 9.69 -24.06 -6.85
N SER A 26 8.70 -24.94 -7.04
CA SER A 26 7.28 -24.62 -6.83
C SER A 26 6.96 -24.11 -5.42
N ALA A 27 7.61 -24.66 -4.40
CA ALA A 27 7.50 -24.19 -3.02
C ALA A 27 8.17 -22.81 -2.85
N ALA A 28 9.36 -22.64 -3.43
CA ALA A 28 10.08 -21.36 -3.42
C ALA A 28 9.27 -20.23 -4.06
N LEU A 29 8.66 -20.46 -5.23
CA LEU A 29 7.81 -19.47 -5.91
C LEU A 29 6.62 -19.06 -5.04
N LEU A 30 5.99 -20.02 -4.34
CA LEU A 30 4.89 -19.72 -3.42
C LEU A 30 5.35 -18.88 -2.23
N VAL A 31 6.48 -19.23 -1.61
CA VAL A 31 7.03 -18.47 -0.48
C VAL A 31 7.36 -17.04 -0.90
N ALA A 32 8.03 -16.86 -2.06
CA ALA A 32 8.35 -15.54 -2.57
C ALA A 32 7.09 -14.71 -2.85
N ALA A 33 6.06 -15.32 -3.45
CA ALA A 33 4.76 -14.68 -3.66
C ALA A 33 4.06 -14.27 -2.35
N GLN A 34 4.11 -15.12 -1.33
CA GLN A 34 3.55 -14.83 0.01
C GLN A 34 4.27 -13.66 0.68
N GLN A 35 5.59 -13.58 0.55
CA GLN A 35 6.36 -12.47 1.10
C GLN A 35 6.07 -11.13 0.41
N ILE A 36 5.76 -11.15 -0.90
CA ILE A 36 5.26 -9.96 -1.61
C ILE A 36 3.91 -9.50 -1.04
N ASP A 37 2.99 -10.43 -0.82
CA ASP A 37 1.68 -10.12 -0.21
C ASP A 37 1.87 -9.57 1.21
N GLN A 38 2.72 -10.20 2.03
CA GLN A 38 3.05 -9.75 3.37
C GLN A 38 3.65 -8.34 3.37
N ALA A 39 4.58 -8.05 2.45
CA ALA A 39 5.15 -6.71 2.32
C ALA A 39 4.10 -5.67 1.93
N ALA A 40 3.16 -6.02 1.05
CA ALA A 40 2.04 -5.15 0.69
C ALA A 40 1.11 -4.90 1.87
N ASP A 41 0.81 -5.92 2.68
CA ASP A 41 -0.03 -5.78 3.87
C ASP A 41 0.66 -4.91 4.94
N GLN A 42 1.96 -5.11 5.17
CA GLN A 42 2.76 -4.25 6.05
C GLN A 42 2.78 -2.79 5.57
N ALA A 43 2.97 -2.57 4.27
CA ALA A 43 2.94 -1.23 3.69
C ALA A 43 1.57 -0.57 3.83
N ARG A 44 0.47 -1.30 3.64
CA ARG A 44 -0.88 -0.76 3.90
C ARG A 44 -1.08 -0.39 5.36
N ASN A 45 -0.67 -1.25 6.29
CA ASN A 45 -0.78 -0.97 7.72
C ASN A 45 0.04 0.26 8.12
N ALA A 46 1.23 0.44 7.53
CA ALA A 46 2.06 1.63 7.76
C ALA A 46 1.38 2.92 7.28
N VAL A 47 0.71 2.89 6.13
CA VAL A 47 -0.02 4.07 5.60
C VAL A 47 -1.30 4.33 6.40
N LEU A 48 -2.14 3.31 6.60
CA LEU A 48 -3.44 3.44 7.27
C LEU A 48 -3.30 3.86 8.73
N GLY A 49 -2.36 3.26 9.46
CA GLY A 49 -2.34 3.37 10.92
C GLY A 49 -3.68 2.94 11.53
N ASP A 50 -4.34 3.86 12.24
CA ASP A 50 -5.67 3.65 12.80
C ASP A 50 -6.74 3.53 11.68
N PRO A 51 -7.53 2.44 11.63
CA PRO A 51 -8.56 2.25 10.60
C PRO A 51 -9.66 3.31 10.59
N LEU A 52 -10.04 3.86 11.76
CA LEU A 52 -11.06 4.91 11.84
C LEU A 52 -10.57 6.22 11.22
N ARG A 53 -9.28 6.53 11.39
CA ARG A 53 -8.66 7.69 10.74
C ARG A 53 -8.70 7.60 9.20
N ALA A 54 -8.52 6.42 8.63
CA ALA A 54 -8.66 6.25 7.17
C ALA A 54 -10.11 6.49 6.70
N VAL A 55 -11.12 6.15 7.53
CA VAL A 55 -12.52 6.47 7.23
C VAL A 55 -12.76 7.98 7.31
N GLU A 56 -12.18 8.68 8.29
CA GLU A 56 -12.25 10.15 8.40
C GLU A 56 -11.61 10.84 7.20
N TYR A 57 -10.45 10.35 6.72
CA TYR A 57 -9.81 10.90 5.52
C TYR A 57 -10.64 10.67 4.26
N GLN A 58 -11.26 9.50 4.11
CA GLN A 58 -12.16 9.25 2.99
C GLN A 58 -13.39 10.16 3.03
N LEU A 59 -14.02 10.31 4.20
CA LEU A 59 -15.16 11.21 4.38
C LEU A 59 -14.78 12.65 4.03
N THR A 60 -13.62 13.10 4.52
CA THR A 60 -13.08 14.45 4.25
C THR A 60 -12.84 14.67 2.76
N ALA A 61 -12.27 13.69 2.07
CA ALA A 61 -12.07 13.74 0.61
C ALA A 61 -13.42 13.79 -0.14
N ASP A 62 -14.40 12.96 0.23
CA ASP A 62 -15.71 12.92 -0.42
C ASP A 62 -16.51 14.22 -0.21
N GLU A 63 -16.39 14.85 0.96
CA GLU A 63 -16.98 16.16 1.24
C GLU A 63 -16.30 17.27 0.42
N ALA A 64 -14.97 17.27 0.37
CA ALA A 64 -14.19 18.22 -0.43
C ALA A 64 -14.48 18.09 -1.94
N GLU A 65 -14.53 16.87 -2.48
CA GLU A 65 -14.85 16.61 -3.89
C GLU A 65 -16.23 17.17 -4.26
N ARG A 66 -17.23 16.97 -3.39
CA ARG A 66 -18.59 17.49 -3.61
C ARG A 66 -18.65 19.02 -3.53
N PHE A 67 -17.93 19.62 -2.60
CA PHE A 67 -17.90 21.08 -2.46
C PHE A 67 -17.17 21.74 -3.64
N ALA A 68 -16.06 21.17 -4.09
CA ALA A 68 -15.36 21.61 -5.29
C ALA A 68 -16.22 21.45 -6.57
N ALA A 69 -17.01 20.37 -6.66
CA ALA A 69 -17.88 20.11 -7.83
C ALA A 69 -19.03 21.12 -8.00
N VAL A 70 -19.34 21.90 -6.97
CA VAL A 70 -20.32 23.00 -7.03
C VAL A 70 -19.65 24.37 -6.96
N ASP A 71 -18.40 24.46 -7.42
CA ASP A 71 -17.59 25.69 -7.43
C ASP A 71 -17.46 26.34 -6.04
N TYR A 72 -17.35 25.53 -4.98
CA TYR A 72 -17.20 25.97 -3.59
C TYR A 72 -18.38 26.83 -3.11
N THR A 73 -19.59 26.59 -3.64
CA THR A 73 -20.80 27.31 -3.27
C THR A 73 -21.62 26.58 -2.21
N GLY A 74 -22.33 27.35 -1.38
CA GLY A 74 -23.16 26.83 -0.29
C GLY A 74 -22.42 26.72 1.05
N PRO A 75 -23.02 26.02 2.05
CA PRO A 75 -22.39 25.82 3.34
C PRO A 75 -21.11 24.99 3.21
N VAL A 76 -20.05 25.39 3.91
CA VAL A 76 -18.79 24.63 3.98
C VAL A 76 -19.04 23.30 4.71
N PRO A 77 -18.61 22.15 4.16
CA PRO A 77 -18.72 20.87 4.85
C PRO A 77 -17.94 20.85 6.18
N LEU A 78 -18.39 20.04 7.14
CA LEU A 78 -17.84 20.06 8.50
C LEU A 78 -16.38 19.63 8.56
N THR A 79 -15.97 18.64 7.74
CA THR A 79 -14.57 18.21 7.73
C THR A 79 -13.65 19.24 7.08
N VAL A 80 -14.15 19.95 6.05
CA VAL A 80 -13.43 21.06 5.42
C VAL A 80 -13.29 22.23 6.39
N GLN A 81 -14.37 22.57 7.11
CA GLN A 81 -14.33 23.60 8.15
C GLN A 81 -13.31 23.26 9.24
N ALA A 82 -13.28 22.01 9.72
CA ALA A 82 -12.30 21.58 10.71
C ALA A 82 -10.85 21.74 10.20
N TRP A 83 -10.60 21.52 8.90
CA TRP A 83 -9.29 21.75 8.30
C TRP A 83 -8.96 23.25 8.17
N MET A 84 -9.94 24.08 7.78
CA MET A 84 -9.80 25.54 7.77
C MET A 84 -9.42 26.07 9.15
N ASP A 85 -10.08 25.61 10.21
CA ASP A 85 -9.85 26.10 11.58
C ASP A 85 -8.43 25.80 12.07
N VAL A 86 -7.82 24.70 11.60
CA VAL A 86 -6.47 24.29 11.99
C VAL A 86 -5.38 24.93 11.11
N THR A 87 -5.67 25.14 9.83
CA THR A 87 -4.69 25.65 8.85
C THR A 87 -4.79 27.15 8.58
N GLU A 88 -5.86 27.78 9.06
CA GLU A 88 -6.22 29.18 8.78
C GLU A 88 -6.43 29.46 7.27
N LEU A 89 -6.64 28.41 6.47
CA LEU A 89 -6.98 28.52 5.05
C LEU A 89 -8.45 28.93 4.87
N ASP A 90 -8.73 29.62 3.77
CA ASP A 90 -10.12 29.82 3.34
C ASP A 90 -10.73 28.50 2.81
N ALA A 91 -12.05 28.50 2.62
CA ALA A 91 -12.78 27.29 2.24
C ALA A 91 -12.29 26.66 0.92
N LYS A 92 -11.89 27.48 -0.05
CA LYS A 92 -11.39 26.98 -1.32
C LYS A 92 -10.01 26.37 -1.15
N ALA A 93 -9.10 27.10 -0.51
CA ALA A 93 -7.73 26.64 -0.27
C ALA A 93 -7.68 25.39 0.60
N ALA A 94 -8.49 25.31 1.66
CA ALA A 94 -8.61 24.11 2.50
C ALA A 94 -9.14 22.91 1.71
N THR A 95 -10.16 23.12 0.85
CA THR A 95 -10.69 22.07 -0.01
C THR A 95 -9.64 21.58 -1.00
N ASP A 96 -8.93 22.48 -1.66
CA ASP A 96 -7.87 22.14 -2.61
C ASP A 96 -6.73 21.36 -1.93
N ASP A 97 -6.33 21.76 -0.72
CA ASP A 97 -5.28 21.11 0.07
C ASP A 97 -5.67 19.67 0.46
N ILE A 98 -6.91 19.48 0.93
CA ILE A 98 -7.48 18.14 1.18
C ILE A 98 -7.44 17.28 -0.08
N LEU A 99 -7.82 17.83 -1.23
CA LEU A 99 -7.87 17.09 -2.49
C LEU A 99 -6.47 16.71 -2.99
N VAL A 100 -5.46 17.55 -2.76
CA VAL A 100 -4.06 17.23 -3.06
C VAL A 100 -3.59 16.04 -2.22
N GLU A 101 -3.82 16.06 -0.91
CA GLU A 101 -3.46 14.95 -0.03
C GLU A 101 -4.21 13.66 -0.39
N ALA A 102 -5.52 13.76 -0.65
CA ALA A 102 -6.34 12.63 -1.07
C ALA A 102 -5.85 12.03 -2.40
N ALA A 103 -5.42 12.87 -3.36
CA ALA A 103 -4.85 12.41 -4.62
C ALA A 103 -3.51 11.67 -4.39
N ALA A 104 -2.63 12.19 -3.54
CA ALA A 104 -1.37 11.55 -3.18
C ALA A 104 -1.60 10.15 -2.57
N TRP A 105 -2.56 10.03 -1.66
CA TRP A 105 -2.99 8.76 -1.08
C TRP A 105 -3.49 7.77 -2.14
N LYS A 106 -4.38 8.21 -3.05
CA LYS A 106 -4.91 7.35 -4.12
C LYS A 106 -3.78 6.84 -5.03
N VAL A 107 -2.84 7.70 -5.41
CA VAL A 107 -1.67 7.34 -6.22
C VAL A 107 -0.83 6.27 -5.51
N ALA A 108 -0.55 6.43 -4.23
CA ALA A 108 0.23 5.48 -3.44
C ALA A 108 -0.45 4.10 -3.36
N ILE A 109 -1.76 4.06 -3.05
CA ILE A 109 -2.52 2.81 -2.96
C ILE A 109 -2.58 2.09 -4.31
N TYR A 110 -2.73 2.82 -5.41
CA TYR A 110 -2.71 2.25 -6.75
C TYR A 110 -1.34 1.70 -7.12
N ALA A 111 -0.26 2.44 -6.84
CA ALA A 111 1.11 2.00 -7.07
C ALA A 111 1.45 0.74 -6.25
N LEU A 112 1.10 0.71 -4.97
CA LEU A 112 1.25 -0.48 -4.11
C LEU A 112 0.51 -1.67 -4.69
N ARG A 113 -0.76 -1.47 -5.11
CA ARG A 113 -1.58 -2.54 -5.68
C ARG A 113 -0.96 -3.07 -6.97
N ALA A 114 -0.50 -2.18 -7.85
CA ALA A 114 0.13 -2.56 -9.10
C ALA A 114 1.44 -3.34 -8.87
N ALA A 115 2.30 -2.85 -7.98
CA ALA A 115 3.57 -3.51 -7.63
C ALA A 115 3.34 -4.92 -7.07
N ARG A 116 2.38 -5.09 -6.14
CA ARG A 116 2.03 -6.40 -5.58
C ARG A 116 1.56 -7.38 -6.66
N LEU A 117 0.59 -6.97 -7.47
CA LEU A 117 -0.01 -7.84 -8.48
C LEU A 117 1.01 -8.23 -9.56
N LYS A 118 1.80 -7.26 -10.04
CA LYS A 118 2.84 -7.49 -11.03
C LYS A 118 3.93 -8.41 -10.47
N GLY A 119 4.50 -8.08 -9.32
CA GLY A 119 5.57 -8.84 -8.70
C GLY A 119 5.17 -10.28 -8.42
N LYS A 120 3.99 -10.48 -7.82
CA LYS A 120 3.45 -11.82 -7.56
C LYS A 120 3.33 -12.64 -8.84
N GLN A 121 2.81 -12.05 -9.91
CA GLN A 121 2.64 -12.76 -11.17
C GLN A 121 3.97 -13.04 -11.89
N GLN A 122 4.97 -12.17 -11.74
CA GLN A 122 6.30 -12.41 -12.29
C GLN A 122 7.02 -13.53 -11.53
N VAL A 123 7.00 -13.50 -10.20
CA VAL A 123 7.59 -14.56 -9.35
C VAL A 123 6.99 -15.92 -9.68
N LEU A 124 5.66 -16.03 -9.78
CA LEU A 124 5.01 -17.31 -10.09
C LEU A 124 5.34 -17.88 -11.48
N LYS A 125 5.93 -17.07 -12.37
CA LYS A 125 6.41 -17.48 -13.70
C LYS A 125 7.90 -17.72 -13.76
N ALA A 126 8.65 -17.45 -12.68
CA ALA A 126 10.08 -17.64 -12.66
C ALA A 126 10.44 -19.13 -12.80
N GLN A 127 11.54 -19.41 -13.49
CA GLN A 127 12.00 -20.76 -13.79
C GLN A 127 13.18 -21.19 -12.91
N THR A 128 13.71 -20.28 -12.10
CA THR A 128 14.84 -20.51 -11.20
C THR A 128 14.61 -19.81 -9.87
N HIS A 129 15.27 -20.29 -8.82
CA HIS A 129 15.27 -19.64 -7.50
C HIS A 129 15.83 -18.22 -7.58
N ASP A 130 16.96 -18.03 -8.26
CA ASP A 130 17.59 -16.71 -8.39
C ASP A 130 16.64 -15.69 -9.06
N ALA A 131 15.93 -16.09 -10.12
CA ALA A 131 14.97 -15.22 -10.77
C ALA A 131 13.78 -14.89 -9.84
N ALA A 132 13.29 -15.88 -9.09
CA ALA A 132 12.21 -15.68 -8.12
C ALA A 132 12.63 -14.72 -6.99
N GLU A 133 13.87 -14.85 -6.52
CA GLU A 133 14.46 -13.98 -5.50
C GLU A 133 14.54 -12.53 -5.99
N VAL A 134 15.18 -12.30 -7.15
CA VAL A 134 15.34 -10.96 -7.71
C VAL A 134 13.98 -10.29 -7.93
N LEU A 135 13.03 -11.00 -8.54
CA LEU A 135 11.69 -10.46 -8.80
C LEU A 135 10.93 -10.14 -7.51
N ALA A 136 11.10 -10.95 -6.47
CA ALA A 136 10.49 -10.68 -5.17
C ALA A 136 11.12 -9.46 -4.48
N ASP A 137 12.45 -9.33 -4.53
CA ASP A 137 13.16 -8.18 -3.98
C ASP A 137 12.77 -6.88 -4.68
N GLU A 138 12.72 -6.88 -6.01
CA GLU A 138 12.26 -5.75 -6.80
C GLU A 138 10.82 -5.35 -6.44
N ALA A 139 9.92 -6.33 -6.35
CA ALA A 139 8.52 -6.09 -6.00
C ALA A 139 8.37 -5.52 -4.59
N ILE A 140 9.07 -6.09 -3.61
CA ILE A 140 9.05 -5.63 -2.21
C ILE A 140 9.63 -4.21 -2.10
N SER A 141 10.71 -3.92 -2.84
CA SER A 141 11.29 -2.58 -2.91
C SER A 141 10.29 -1.57 -3.49
N ALA A 142 9.68 -1.89 -4.63
CA ALA A 142 8.66 -1.04 -5.25
C ALA A 142 7.44 -0.79 -4.35
N ILE A 143 6.99 -1.82 -3.61
CA ILE A 143 5.93 -1.69 -2.62
C ILE A 143 6.33 -0.68 -1.53
N ARG A 144 7.53 -0.81 -0.95
CA ARG A 144 8.01 0.09 0.10
C ARG A 144 8.14 1.53 -0.40
N SER A 145 8.67 1.73 -1.59
CA SER A 145 8.80 3.06 -2.20
C SER A 145 7.45 3.68 -2.52
N SER A 146 6.43 2.89 -2.86
CA SER A 146 5.10 3.42 -3.23
C SER A 146 4.34 4.11 -2.10
N VAL A 147 4.77 3.91 -0.85
CA VAL A 147 4.10 4.42 0.35
C VAL A 147 4.94 5.38 1.18
N GLN A 148 6.20 5.59 0.80
CA GLN A 148 7.09 6.49 1.53
C GLN A 148 6.58 7.93 1.42
N GLY A 149 6.48 8.63 2.55
CA GLY A 149 6.04 10.04 2.54
C GLY A 149 4.52 10.24 2.51
N VAL A 150 3.72 9.17 2.67
CA VAL A 150 2.26 9.22 2.49
C VAL A 150 1.53 8.79 3.76
N GLY A 151 0.54 9.58 4.18
CA GLY A 151 -0.27 9.27 5.35
C GLY A 151 0.58 9.16 6.62
N ASN A 152 0.48 8.04 7.33
CA ASN A 152 1.26 7.83 8.55
C ASN A 152 2.69 7.36 8.30
N ALA A 153 3.05 7.19 7.03
CA ALA A 153 4.41 6.95 6.59
C ALA A 153 5.08 8.24 6.05
N ALA A 154 4.45 9.40 6.27
CA ALA A 154 5.01 10.74 6.02
C ALA A 154 6.01 11.16 7.10
#